data_AF-A0A9E4CBV7-F1
#
_entry.id   AF-A0A9E4CBV7-F1
#
_cell.length_a   1.000
_cell.length_b   1.000
_cell.length_c   1.000
_cell.angle_alpha   90.00
_cell.angle_beta   90.00
_cell.angle_gamma   90.00
#
_symmetry.space_group_name_H-M   'P 1'
#
loop_
_entity.id
_entity.type
_entity.pdbx_description
1 polymer ?
#
loop_
_entity_poly.entity_id
_entity_poly.type
_entity_poly.pdbx_seq_one_letter_code
_entity_poly.pdbx_strand_id
1 'polypeptide(L)'
;MQEENAAGRRRPFRVQRGGVAPDIPMVVLINSGSASSSEILAGAIQDHERGTLIGETTFGTGTVLQTYTLEDGSALLLGTSQWLTAGGRLIRKQGITPDIEVSLGPDGELLTPSLVDELTGAELVESGDAQLLTALDELGALEALTDTVQATQQQ
;
A
#
# COMPACT_ATOMS: atom_id res chain seq x y z
N MET A 1 8.03 6.40 11.11
CA MET A 1 7.86 5.06 11.70
C MET A 1 8.56 4.99 13.05
N GLN A 2 8.12 4.08 13.93
CA GLN A 2 8.75 3.89 15.23
C GLN A 2 8.91 2.39 15.52
N GLU A 3 10.04 2.00 16.10
CA GLU A 3 10.24 0.64 16.62
C GLU A 3 10.05 0.65 18.13
N GLU A 4 9.23 -0.24 18.66
CA GLU A 4 8.99 -0.40 20.10
C GLU A 4 9.47 -1.77 20.58
N ASN A 5 10.32 -1.79 21.60
CA ASN A 5 10.77 -3.05 22.23
C ASN A 5 9.87 -3.48 23.39
N ALA A 6 10.11 -4.67 23.95
CA ALA A 6 9.33 -5.24 25.05
C ALA A 6 9.27 -4.37 26.33
N ALA A 7 10.21 -3.44 26.51
CA ALA A 7 10.21 -2.48 27.63
C ALA A 7 9.39 -1.20 27.32
N GLY A 8 8.70 -1.13 26.18
CA GLY A 8 7.94 0.03 25.73
C GLY A 8 8.81 1.18 25.22
N ARG A 9 10.14 0.98 25.06
CA ARG A 9 11.03 2.04 24.56
C ARG A 9 10.87 2.16 23.05
N ARG A 10 10.57 3.38 22.59
CA ARG A 10 10.35 3.71 21.18
C ARG A 10 11.57 4.36 20.55
N ARG A 11 11.99 3.85 19.40
CA ARG A 11 13.01 4.46 18.54
C ARG A 11 12.36 4.99 17.26
N PRO A 12 12.36 6.31 17.03
CA PRO A 12 11.83 6.87 15.79
C PRO A 12 12.80 6.65 14.63
N PHE A 13 12.24 6.30 13.47
CA PHE A 13 12.95 6.26 12.18
C PHE A 13 12.45 7.41 11.32
N ARG A 14 13.38 8.29 10.94
CA ARG A 14 13.11 9.50 10.16
C ARG A 14 13.68 9.36 8.75
N VAL A 15 12.95 9.88 7.78
CA VAL A 15 13.40 9.97 6.39
C VAL A 15 14.38 11.12 6.19
N GLN A 16 15.19 11.04 5.14
CA GLN A 16 16.01 12.16 4.67
C GLN A 16 15.16 13.07 3.76
N ARG A 17 15.43 14.37 3.77
CA ARG A 17 14.77 15.34 2.89
C ARG A 17 15.39 15.30 1.48
N GLY A 18 14.69 15.90 0.51
CA GLY A 18 15.17 16.03 -0.88
C GLY A 18 14.64 14.97 -1.84
N GLY A 19 13.41 14.47 -1.61
CA GLY A 19 12.75 13.58 -2.54
C GLY A 19 12.54 14.23 -3.91
N VAL A 20 12.54 13.41 -4.97
CA VAL A 20 12.46 13.88 -6.37
C VAL A 20 11.05 14.22 -6.84
N ALA A 21 10.02 13.66 -6.21
CA ALA A 21 8.63 13.81 -6.58
C ALA A 21 7.72 14.01 -5.36
N PRO A 22 7.98 15.05 -4.53
CA PRO A 22 7.24 15.25 -3.28
C PRO A 22 5.78 15.61 -3.52
N ASP A 23 5.42 16.14 -4.69
CA ASP A 23 4.10 16.75 -4.95
C ASP A 23 3.27 16.04 -6.03
N ILE A 24 3.77 14.95 -6.64
CA ILE A 24 3.00 14.20 -7.66
C ILE A 24 1.78 13.54 -6.99
N PRO A 25 0.53 13.78 -7.43
CA PRO A 25 -0.64 13.11 -6.87
C PRO A 25 -0.49 11.58 -6.92
N MET A 26 -0.88 10.89 -5.86
CA MET A 26 -0.75 9.44 -5.81
C MET A 26 -1.82 8.78 -4.95
N VAL A 27 -2.18 7.58 -5.37
CA VAL A 27 -3.00 6.62 -4.61
C VAL A 27 -2.18 5.34 -4.43
N VAL A 28 -2.39 4.64 -3.31
CA VAL A 28 -1.72 3.38 -3.02
C VAL A 28 -2.77 2.29 -2.82
N LEU A 29 -2.74 1.27 -3.69
CA LEU A 29 -3.57 0.09 -3.52
C LEU A 29 -2.94 -0.86 -2.50
N ILE A 30 -3.73 -1.28 -1.52
CA ILE A 30 -3.31 -2.23 -0.47
C ILE A 30 -4.35 -3.34 -0.28
N ASN A 31 -3.90 -4.49 0.20
CA ASN A 31 -4.77 -5.62 0.49
C ASN A 31 -4.17 -6.56 1.55
N SER A 32 -4.86 -7.65 1.86
CA SER A 32 -4.43 -8.67 2.82
C SER A 32 -3.11 -9.37 2.48
N GLY A 33 -2.65 -9.31 1.22
CA GLY A 33 -1.34 -9.79 0.77
C GLY A 33 -0.20 -8.79 1.02
N SER A 34 -0.52 -7.52 1.31
CA SER A 34 0.46 -6.50 1.65
C SER A 34 1.01 -6.74 3.06
N ALA A 35 2.30 -6.99 3.18
CA ALA A 35 2.94 -7.37 4.44
C ALA A 35 4.34 -6.76 4.58
N SER A 36 4.83 -6.68 5.82
CA SER A 36 6.21 -6.25 6.12
C SER A 36 6.49 -4.83 5.61
N SER A 37 7.52 -4.62 4.80
CA SER A 37 7.93 -3.31 4.29
C SER A 37 6.81 -2.54 3.58
N SER A 38 5.87 -3.24 2.92
CA SER A 38 4.71 -2.60 2.28
C SER A 38 3.79 -1.92 3.30
N GLU A 39 3.64 -2.50 4.49
CA GLU A 39 2.83 -1.92 5.58
C GLU A 39 3.53 -0.69 6.18
N ILE A 40 4.87 -0.73 6.24
CA ILE A 40 5.69 0.41 6.66
C ILE A 40 5.53 1.57 5.68
N LEU A 41 5.57 1.28 4.37
CA LEU A 41 5.38 2.27 3.31
C LEU A 41 3.96 2.84 3.35
N ALA A 42 2.93 1.98 3.38
CA ALA A 42 1.53 2.37 3.42
C ALA A 42 1.24 3.26 4.64
N GLY A 43 1.65 2.83 5.85
CA GLY A 43 1.46 3.61 7.06
C GLY A 43 2.20 4.95 7.05
N ALA A 44 3.38 5.04 6.40
CA ALA A 44 4.09 6.30 6.24
C ALA A 44 3.39 7.24 5.25
N ILE A 45 2.88 6.74 4.14
CA ILE A 45 2.12 7.55 3.18
C ILE A 45 0.85 8.10 3.83
N GLN A 46 0.10 7.23 4.52
CA GLN A 46 -1.14 7.59 5.21
C GLN A 46 -0.91 8.61 6.33
N ASP A 47 0.04 8.36 7.24
CA ASP A 47 0.28 9.25 8.40
C ASP A 47 0.78 10.64 8.02
N HIS A 48 1.34 10.78 6.81
CA HIS A 48 1.82 12.04 6.28
C HIS A 48 0.84 12.68 5.30
N GLU A 49 -0.37 12.12 5.14
CA GLU A 49 -1.39 12.59 4.21
C GLU A 49 -0.81 12.75 2.78
N ARG A 50 0.14 11.88 2.42
CA ARG A 50 0.87 12.00 1.15
C ARG A 50 0.09 11.41 -0.02
N GLY A 51 -0.79 10.46 0.25
CA GLY A 51 -1.65 9.84 -0.74
C GLY A 51 -2.71 9.00 -0.04
N THR A 52 -3.79 8.72 -0.77
CA THR A 52 -4.94 7.95 -0.28
C THR A 52 -4.62 6.46 -0.41
N LEU A 53 -4.84 5.70 0.67
CA LEU A 53 -4.78 4.24 0.63
C LEU A 53 -6.17 3.69 0.29
N ILE A 54 -6.23 2.82 -0.72
CA ILE A 54 -7.48 2.21 -1.18
C ILE A 54 -7.32 0.68 -1.19
N GLY A 55 -8.39 -0.02 -0.82
CA GLY A 55 -8.46 -1.48 -0.95
C GLY A 55 -8.89 -2.14 0.35
N GLU A 56 -8.08 -3.08 0.85
CA GLU A 56 -8.41 -3.89 2.02
C GLU A 56 -7.29 -3.82 3.08
N THR A 57 -7.63 -4.11 4.33
CA THR A 57 -6.66 -4.07 5.44
C THR A 57 -5.48 -5.02 5.21
N THR A 58 -4.26 -4.54 5.50
CA THR A 58 -3.02 -5.31 5.30
C THR A 58 -2.84 -6.46 6.30
N PHE A 59 -1.85 -7.33 6.04
CA PHE A 59 -1.66 -8.58 6.79
C PHE A 59 -1.40 -8.42 8.31
N GLY A 60 -0.63 -7.41 8.70
CA GLY A 60 -0.27 -7.14 10.10
C GLY A 60 0.97 -7.87 10.60
N THR A 61 2.04 -7.96 9.79
CA THR A 61 3.29 -8.63 10.24
C THR A 61 3.93 -7.85 11.38
N GLY A 62 4.20 -6.55 11.15
CA GLY A 62 4.59 -5.56 12.16
C GLY A 62 5.69 -5.95 13.16
N THR A 63 6.51 -6.98 12.88
CA THR A 63 7.49 -7.55 13.81
C THR A 63 8.90 -7.30 13.26
N VAL A 64 9.81 -6.88 14.13
CA VAL A 64 11.23 -6.73 13.81
C VAL A 64 11.94 -8.02 14.19
N LEU A 65 12.53 -8.68 13.20
CA LEU A 65 13.35 -9.87 13.42
C LEU A 65 14.82 -9.47 13.56
N GLN A 66 15.47 -9.99 14.60
CA GLN A 66 16.91 -9.92 14.78
C GLN A 66 17.51 -11.31 14.55
N THR A 67 18.60 -11.35 13.79
CA THR A 67 19.33 -12.58 13.48
C THR A 67 20.43 -12.82 14.50
N TYR A 68 20.51 -14.05 15.00
CA TYR A 68 21.54 -14.54 15.91
C TYR A 68 22.22 -15.75 15.27
N THR A 69 23.51 -15.61 14.93
CA THR A 69 24.32 -16.70 14.37
C THR A 69 24.77 -17.66 15.47
N LEU A 70 24.67 -18.96 15.22
CA LEU A 70 25.08 -20.02 16.15
C LEU A 70 26.46 -20.57 15.78
N GLU A 71 27.12 -21.25 16.73
CA GLU A 71 28.49 -21.75 16.57
C GLU A 71 28.65 -22.78 15.45
N ASP A 72 27.58 -23.51 15.12
CA ASP A 72 27.53 -24.50 14.05
C ASP A 72 27.27 -23.90 12.65
N GLY A 73 27.17 -22.56 12.56
CA GLY A 73 26.89 -21.84 11.32
C GLY A 73 25.40 -21.67 11.00
N SER A 74 24.50 -22.20 11.81
CA SER A 74 23.06 -21.94 11.68
C SER A 74 22.64 -20.55 12.22
N ALA A 75 21.37 -20.17 12.05
CA ALA A 75 20.87 -18.87 12.51
C ALA A 75 19.48 -18.96 13.14
N LEU A 76 19.28 -18.20 14.22
CA LEU A 76 17.99 -17.96 14.86
C LEU A 76 17.48 -16.57 14.48
N LEU A 77 16.26 -16.49 13.92
CA LEU A 77 15.56 -15.23 13.72
C LEU A 77 14.56 -15.06 14.86
N LEU A 78 14.77 -14.05 15.69
CA LEU A 78 13.94 -13.78 16.86
C LEU A 78 13.25 -12.43 16.73
N GLY A 79 11.94 -12.40 16.95
CA GLY A 79 11.17 -11.15 17.04
C GLY A 79 11.53 -10.40 18.33
N THR A 80 12.17 -9.24 18.22
CA THR A 80 12.66 -8.46 19.37
C THR A 80 11.89 -7.17 19.60
N SER A 81 11.25 -6.65 18.56
CA SER A 81 10.50 -5.39 18.58
C SER A 81 9.28 -5.45 17.66
N GLN A 82 8.41 -4.44 17.77
CA GLN A 82 7.27 -4.24 16.89
C GLN A 82 7.32 -2.87 16.20
N TRP A 83 6.78 -2.81 14.98
CA TRP A 83 6.63 -1.59 14.21
C TRP A 83 5.34 -0.85 14.60
N LEU A 84 5.50 0.44 14.83
CA LEU A 84 4.44 1.42 14.92
C LEU A 84 4.53 2.38 13.73
N THR A 85 3.38 2.86 13.26
CA THR A 85 3.32 3.94 12.27
C THR A 85 3.94 5.23 12.82
N ALA A 86 4.12 6.27 11.99
CA ALA A 86 4.64 7.55 12.46
C ALA A 86 3.73 8.16 13.54
N GLY A 87 2.41 8.05 13.38
CA GLY A 87 1.36 8.40 14.35
C GLY A 87 1.24 7.44 15.54
N GLY A 88 2.04 6.37 15.58
CA GLY A 88 2.11 5.46 16.72
C GLY A 88 1.08 4.33 16.74
N ARG A 89 0.36 4.08 15.63
CA ARG A 89 -0.54 2.92 15.52
C ARG A 89 0.26 1.63 15.42
N LEU A 90 -0.20 0.56 16.07
CA LEU A 90 0.45 -0.75 16.04
C LEU A 90 0.08 -1.49 14.76
N ILE A 91 1.08 -1.99 14.03
CA ILE A 91 0.85 -2.77 12.80
C ILE A 91 0.61 -4.25 13.11
N ARG A 92 1.33 -4.79 14.11
CA ARG A 92 1.34 -6.23 14.40
C ARG A 92 -0.06 -6.73 14.76
N LYS A 93 -0.57 -7.73 14.02
CA LYS A 93 -1.92 -8.31 14.10
C LYS A 93 -3.09 -7.36 13.79
N GLN A 94 -2.80 -6.11 13.39
CA GLN A 94 -3.83 -5.12 13.05
C GLN A 94 -3.79 -4.76 11.56
N GLY A 95 -2.59 -4.74 10.97
CA GLY A 95 -2.37 -4.23 9.63
C GLY A 95 -2.46 -2.71 9.57
N ILE A 96 -2.54 -2.20 8.35
CA ILE A 96 -2.88 -0.82 7.99
C ILE A 96 -4.27 -0.87 7.37
N THR A 97 -5.20 -0.16 7.97
CA THR A 97 -6.55 0.03 7.41
C THR A 97 -6.48 1.07 6.29
N PRO A 98 -7.09 0.82 5.12
CA PRO A 98 -7.14 1.80 4.03
C PRO A 98 -7.95 3.04 4.44
N ASP A 99 -7.73 4.15 3.74
CA ASP A 99 -8.56 5.36 3.88
C ASP A 99 -9.92 5.15 3.21
N ILE A 100 -9.94 4.43 2.09
CA ILE A 100 -11.15 4.02 1.37
C ILE A 100 -11.16 2.49 1.24
N GLU A 101 -12.10 1.84 1.93
CA GLU A 101 -12.25 0.39 1.86
C GLU A 101 -13.01 0.00 0.58
N VAL A 102 -12.37 -0.80 -0.27
CA VAL A 102 -12.92 -1.30 -1.53
C VAL A 102 -12.47 -2.74 -1.69
N SER A 103 -13.43 -3.67 -1.77
CA SER A 103 -13.12 -5.06 -2.12
C SER A 103 -13.22 -5.24 -3.63
N LEU A 104 -12.36 -6.08 -4.21
CA LEU A 104 -12.47 -6.49 -5.62
C LEU A 104 -13.73 -7.32 -5.88
N GLY A 105 -14.32 -7.91 -4.83
CA GLY A 105 -15.42 -8.86 -4.97
C GLY A 105 -14.93 -10.25 -5.37
N PRO A 106 -15.83 -11.25 -5.40
CA PRO A 106 -15.48 -12.65 -5.62
C PRO A 106 -14.97 -12.96 -7.03
N ASP A 107 -15.37 -12.15 -8.01
CA ASP A 107 -15.01 -12.30 -9.43
C ASP A 107 -14.06 -11.20 -9.91
N GLY A 108 -13.62 -10.30 -9.03
CA GLY A 108 -12.74 -9.20 -9.38
C GLY A 108 -11.31 -9.69 -9.60
N GLU A 109 -10.75 -9.40 -10.78
CA GLU A 109 -9.37 -9.71 -11.11
C GLU A 109 -8.50 -8.48 -10.87
N LEU A 110 -7.41 -8.66 -10.10
CA LEU A 110 -6.42 -7.61 -9.90
C LEU A 110 -5.66 -7.37 -11.20
N LEU A 111 -5.80 -6.18 -11.77
CA LEU A 111 -4.97 -5.80 -12.90
C LEU A 111 -3.55 -5.49 -12.43
N THR A 112 -2.59 -6.13 -13.08
CA THR A 112 -1.16 -5.80 -12.88
C THR A 112 -0.77 -4.65 -13.79
N PRO A 113 0.27 -3.86 -13.44
CA PRO A 113 0.74 -2.77 -14.31
C PRO A 113 1.00 -3.21 -15.76
N SER A 114 1.59 -4.40 -15.96
CA SER A 114 1.82 -4.95 -17.29
C SER A 114 0.54 -5.23 -18.08
N LEU A 115 -0.52 -5.67 -17.41
CA LEU A 115 -1.81 -5.87 -18.07
C LEU A 115 -2.46 -4.52 -18.39
N VAL A 116 -2.41 -3.56 -17.48
CA VAL A 116 -2.96 -2.21 -17.72
C VAL A 116 -2.31 -1.55 -18.94
N ASP A 117 -1.00 -1.72 -19.13
CA ASP A 117 -0.27 -1.19 -20.29
C ASP A 117 -0.78 -1.74 -21.64
N GLU A 118 -1.44 -2.90 -21.64
CA GLU A 118 -1.99 -3.56 -22.83
C GLU A 118 -3.46 -3.18 -23.09
N LEU A 119 -4.13 -2.54 -22.14
CA LEU A 119 -5.56 -2.19 -22.23
C LEU A 119 -5.77 -0.78 -22.79
N THR A 120 -6.80 -0.64 -23.60
CA THR A 120 -7.37 0.68 -23.90
C THR A 120 -8.10 1.24 -22.68
N GLY A 121 -8.36 2.56 -22.66
CA GLY A 121 -9.16 3.16 -21.59
C GLY A 121 -10.57 2.56 -21.47
N ALA A 122 -11.15 2.08 -22.57
CA ALA A 122 -12.45 1.40 -22.58
C ALA A 122 -12.38 0.05 -21.86
N GLU A 123 -11.40 -0.77 -22.25
CA GLU A 123 -11.22 -2.10 -21.67
C GLU A 123 -10.82 -2.00 -20.19
N LEU A 124 -10.08 -0.96 -19.81
CA LEU A 124 -9.75 -0.69 -18.41
C LEU A 124 -11.01 -0.38 -17.59
N VAL A 125 -11.92 0.45 -18.11
CA VAL A 125 -13.20 0.77 -17.46
C VAL A 125 -14.10 -0.46 -17.36
N GLU A 126 -14.07 -1.33 -18.37
CA GLU A 126 -14.85 -2.57 -18.41
C GLU A 126 -14.20 -3.74 -17.64
N SER A 127 -12.97 -3.58 -17.16
CA SER A 127 -12.20 -4.65 -16.51
C SER A 127 -12.83 -5.19 -15.22
N GLY A 128 -13.68 -4.39 -14.56
CA GLY A 128 -14.27 -4.74 -13.28
C GLY A 128 -13.33 -4.63 -12.07
N ASP A 129 -12.10 -4.13 -12.24
CA ASP A 129 -11.19 -3.86 -11.13
C ASP A 129 -11.66 -2.61 -10.34
N ALA A 130 -12.57 -2.84 -9.39
CA ALA A 130 -13.17 -1.78 -8.59
C ALA A 130 -12.13 -0.97 -7.79
N GLN A 131 -11.03 -1.59 -7.36
CA GLN A 131 -9.98 -0.90 -6.61
C GLN A 131 -9.23 0.08 -7.50
N LEU A 132 -8.82 -0.36 -8.70
CA LEU A 132 -8.12 0.50 -9.67
C LEU A 132 -9.03 1.62 -10.17
N LEU A 133 -10.30 1.33 -10.48
CA LEU A 133 -11.24 2.35 -10.93
C LEU A 133 -11.50 3.41 -9.86
N THR A 134 -11.62 3.01 -8.60
CA THR A 134 -11.74 3.97 -7.47
C THR A 134 -10.46 4.80 -7.33
N ALA A 135 -9.28 4.21 -7.53
CA ALA A 135 -8.03 4.95 -7.49
C ALA A 135 -7.90 5.98 -8.62
N LEU A 136 -8.38 5.65 -9.83
CA LEU A 136 -8.40 6.57 -10.95
C LEU A 136 -9.41 7.72 -10.73
N ASP A 137 -10.54 7.43 -10.12
CA ASP A 137 -11.53 8.44 -9.73
C ASP A 137 -10.97 9.41 -8.69
N GLU A 138 -10.34 8.89 -7.64
CA GLU A 138 -9.67 9.68 -6.59
C GLU A 138 -8.56 10.60 -7.16
N LEU A 139 -7.90 10.17 -8.25
CA LEU A 139 -6.91 10.97 -8.97
C LEU A 139 -7.52 11.95 -10.00
N GLY A 140 -8.84 11.93 -10.20
CA GLY A 140 -9.53 12.71 -11.23
C GLY A 140 -9.20 12.26 -12.66
N ALA A 141 -8.71 11.04 -12.83
CA ALA A 141 -8.28 10.48 -14.12
C ALA A 141 -9.38 9.66 -14.82
N LEU A 142 -10.42 9.24 -14.09
CA LEU A 142 -11.46 8.37 -14.63
C LEU A 142 -12.30 9.05 -15.72
N GLU A 143 -12.70 10.32 -15.51
CA GLU A 143 -13.48 11.09 -16.50
C GLU A 143 -12.74 11.26 -17.83
N ALA A 144 -11.43 11.55 -17.76
CA ALA A 144 -10.59 11.70 -18.96
C ALA A 144 -10.49 10.40 -19.78
N LEU A 145 -10.54 9.25 -19.11
CA LEU A 145 -10.53 7.94 -19.76
C LEU A 145 -11.87 7.67 -20.45
N THR A 146 -12.99 7.91 -19.78
CA THR A 146 -14.34 7.67 -20.36
C THR A 146 -14.67 8.59 -21.53
N ASP A 147 -14.23 9.85 -21.50
CA ASP A 147 -14.42 10.79 -22.63
C ASP A 147 -13.69 10.31 -23.90
N THR A 148 -12.51 9.71 -23.74
CA THR A 148 -11.73 9.14 -24.84
C THR A 148 -12.46 7.94 -25.48
N VAL A 149 -13.19 7.15 -24.67
CA VAL A 149 -13.99 6.02 -25.15
C VAL A 149 -15.17 6.49 -25.99
N GLN A 150 -15.92 7.51 -25.53
CA GLN A 150 -17.08 8.02 -26.25
C GLN A 150 -16.72 8.66 -27.60
N ALA A 151 -15.56 9.33 -27.69
CA ALA A 151 -15.07 9.91 -28.93
C ALA A 151 -14.69 8.85 -29.99
N THR A 152 -14.23 7.67 -29.56
CA THR A 152 -13.78 6.59 -30.45
C THR A 152 -14.95 5.75 -30.99
N GLN A 153 -16.08 5.68 -30.28
CA GLN A 153 -17.29 4.97 -30.75
C GLN A 153 -18.17 5.79 -31.71
N GLN A 154 -17.85 7.07 -31.95
CA GLN A 154 -18.60 7.95 -32.87
C GLN A 154 -17.90 8.16 -34.23
N GLN A 155 -16.81 7.44 -34.52
CA GLN A 155 -16.12 7.41 -35.82
C GLN A 155 -16.26 6.04 -36.47
#